data_AF-A0A958SFB7-F1
#
_entry.id   AF-A0A958SFB7-F1
#
_cell.length_a   1.000
_cell.length_b   1.000
_cell.length_c   1.000
_cell.angle_alpha   90.00
_cell.angle_beta   90.00
_cell.angle_gamma   90.00
#
_symmetry.space_group_name_H-M   'P 1'
#
loop_
_entity.id
_entity.type
_entity.pdbx_description
1 polymer ?
#
loop_
_entity_poly.entity_id
_entity_poly.type
_entity_poly.pdbx_seq_one_letter_code
_entity_poly.pdbx_strand_id
1 'polypeptide(L)'
;MDFLRHLTITLAVLAMVVGCSYRHEKVAQFSGDSFSFASVQRFILQPKCMSCHTGPGSPQGVDLSSYQAVMGSHVVEPFKPDLSRLYDSVMAARMPKGQASLSPQLLDLIRVWIENGAQEGAAVTPLPEIEPTYVSIFQNIFEKRCNGCHNGAHPKTELDLRTYKSLMEFEGDIFKAVDPKDPDSSSLYLNLVNEIMPPSGPLEEKEINAVRDWILAGAKEKEKK
;
A
#
# COMPACT_ATOMS: atom_id res chain seq x y z
N MET A 1 19.45 -39.26 -63.79
CA MET A 1 19.43 -37.82 -64.10
C MET A 1 17.97 -37.45 -64.18
N ASP A 2 17.38 -37.11 -63.04
CA ASP A 2 17.15 -35.70 -62.63
C ASP A 2 15.73 -35.33 -63.08
N PHE A 3 14.81 -34.79 -62.29
CA PHE A 3 14.92 -33.98 -61.09
C PHE A 3 13.52 -33.97 -60.47
N LEU A 4 13.38 -34.16 -59.17
CA LEU A 4 12.11 -33.96 -58.47
C LEU A 4 12.29 -32.94 -57.34
N ARG A 5 11.65 -31.79 -57.54
CA ARG A 5 10.79 -31.07 -56.58
C ARG A 5 11.38 -30.17 -55.49
N HIS A 6 10.92 -28.92 -55.61
CA HIS A 6 10.30 -28.05 -54.58
C HIS A 6 11.24 -27.39 -53.56
N LEU A 7 11.43 -26.07 -53.65
CA LEU A 7 10.56 -25.01 -53.08
C LEU A 7 10.90 -24.79 -51.60
N THR A 8 11.55 -23.67 -51.28
CA THR A 8 11.02 -22.60 -50.40
C THR A 8 12.11 -21.56 -50.13
N ILE A 9 11.86 -20.33 -50.58
CA ILE A 9 12.53 -19.10 -50.14
C ILE A 9 11.91 -18.70 -48.80
N THR A 10 12.70 -18.48 -47.75
CA THR A 10 12.34 -17.55 -46.67
C THR A 10 13.59 -16.90 -46.08
N LEU A 11 13.53 -15.57 -46.01
CA LEU A 11 14.50 -14.63 -45.43
C LEU A 11 14.81 -14.96 -43.97
N ALA A 12 16.09 -15.04 -43.61
CA ALA A 12 16.54 -14.88 -42.22
C ALA A 12 16.99 -13.43 -42.00
N VAL A 13 16.08 -12.60 -41.47
CA VAL A 13 16.43 -11.31 -40.86
C VAL A 13 16.44 -11.52 -39.36
N LEU A 14 17.61 -11.70 -38.76
CA LEU A 14 17.76 -11.66 -37.31
C LEU A 14 18.26 -10.26 -36.93
N ALA A 15 17.31 -9.41 -36.54
CA ALA A 15 17.55 -8.07 -36.05
C ALA A 15 18.36 -8.13 -34.73
N MET A 16 19.45 -7.37 -34.69
CA MET A 16 20.13 -6.99 -33.45
C MET A 16 19.17 -6.14 -32.62
N VAL A 17 18.56 -6.72 -31.59
CA VAL A 17 17.88 -5.93 -30.57
C VAL A 17 18.91 -5.59 -29.50
N VAL A 18 19.51 -4.42 -29.66
CA VAL A 18 20.21 -3.72 -28.57
C VAL A 18 19.18 -3.50 -27.47
N GLY A 19 19.24 -4.32 -26.43
CA GLY A 19 18.43 -4.17 -25.24
C GLY A 19 18.91 -2.97 -24.44
N CYS A 20 18.44 -1.77 -24.82
CA CYS A 20 18.30 -0.68 -23.87
C CYS A 20 17.19 -1.08 -22.88
N SER A 21 17.55 -1.73 -21.77
CA SER A 21 16.63 -1.90 -20.65
C SER A 21 17.15 -1.17 -19.43
N TYR A 22 16.69 0.08 -19.35
CA TYR A 22 16.28 0.80 -18.15
C TYR A 22 17.00 0.42 -16.86
N ARG A 23 18.03 1.22 -16.54
CA ARG A 23 18.47 1.43 -15.16
C ARG A 23 17.25 1.91 -14.38
N HIS A 24 16.72 1.07 -13.49
CA HIS A 24 15.80 1.53 -12.45
C HIS A 24 16.58 2.51 -11.60
N GLU A 25 16.38 3.80 -11.85
CA GLU A 25 16.77 4.83 -10.91
C GLU A 25 15.97 4.55 -9.64
N LYS A 26 16.67 4.28 -8.54
CA LYS A 26 16.06 4.09 -7.22
C LYS A 26 15.20 5.32 -6.94
N VAL A 27 13.89 5.20 -7.16
CA VAL A 27 12.92 6.13 -6.61
C VAL A 27 13.13 6.07 -5.10
N ALA A 28 13.45 7.21 -4.50
CA ALA A 28 13.61 7.31 -3.06
C ALA A 28 12.28 6.90 -2.41
N GLN A 29 12.23 5.64 -1.99
CA GLN A 29 11.11 5.04 -1.29
C GLN A 29 11.17 5.60 0.13
N PHE A 30 10.15 6.35 0.52
CA PHE A 30 10.02 6.86 1.88
C PHE A 30 9.82 5.67 2.83
N SER A 31 10.91 5.20 3.44
CA SER A 31 10.89 4.10 4.40
C SER A 31 10.50 4.62 5.79
N GLY A 32 9.43 4.06 6.34
CA GLY A 32 9.17 3.91 7.79
C GLY A 32 8.83 5.14 8.63
N ASP A 33 9.44 6.30 8.40
CA ASP A 33 9.46 7.39 9.40
C ASP A 33 8.60 8.64 9.07
N SER A 34 7.88 8.71 7.94
CA SER A 34 7.67 10.02 7.29
C SER A 34 6.27 10.39 6.77
N PHE A 35 5.20 10.08 7.50
CA PHE A 35 3.85 10.63 7.25
C PHE A 35 3.36 11.59 8.34
N SER A 36 4.26 12.40 8.89
CA SER A 36 3.96 13.40 9.93
C SER A 36 3.77 14.80 9.34
N PHE A 37 3.24 15.73 10.15
CA PHE A 37 3.25 17.14 9.77
C PHE A 37 4.66 17.65 9.46
N ALA A 38 5.70 17.19 10.18
CA ALA A 38 7.08 17.57 9.88
C ALA A 38 7.52 17.15 8.46
N SER A 39 7.11 15.97 7.99
CA SER A 39 7.38 15.50 6.62
C SER A 39 6.60 16.29 5.58
N VAL A 40 5.29 16.48 5.80
CA VAL A 40 4.43 17.29 4.92
C VAL A 40 4.95 18.74 4.86
N GLN A 41 5.33 19.32 5.99
CA GLN A 41 5.87 20.67 6.06
C GLN A 41 7.19 20.78 5.29
N ARG A 42 8.15 19.88 5.55
CA ARG A 42 9.48 19.90 4.94
C ARG A 42 9.44 19.71 3.42
N PHE A 43 8.66 18.75 2.94
CA PHE A 43 8.69 18.35 1.53
C PHE A 43 7.67 19.09 0.66
N ILE A 44 6.61 19.65 1.27
CA ILE A 44 5.48 20.21 0.55
C ILE A 44 5.20 21.65 0.98
N LEU A 45 4.77 21.87 2.23
CA LEU A 45 4.23 23.17 2.63
C LEU A 45 5.30 24.27 2.54
N GLN A 46 6.49 24.02 3.09
CA GLN A 46 7.58 24.99 3.09
C GLN A 46 8.06 25.34 1.67
N PRO A 47 8.43 24.39 0.80
CA PRO A 47 8.94 24.72 -0.53
C PRO A 47 7.86 25.18 -1.53
N LYS A 48 6.58 24.82 -1.35
CA LYS A 48 5.55 24.99 -2.41
C LYS A 48 4.36 25.88 -2.02
N CYS A 49 4.08 26.08 -0.73
CA CYS A 49 2.84 26.70 -0.28
C CYS A 49 3.07 27.95 0.60
N MET A 50 4.04 27.89 1.50
CA MET A 50 4.27 28.90 2.54
C MET A 50 4.72 30.26 2.00
N SER A 51 5.17 30.36 0.75
CA SER A 51 5.46 31.66 0.12
C SER A 51 4.24 32.57 0.01
N CYS A 52 3.03 32.00 0.01
CA CYS A 52 1.76 32.74 -0.02
C CYS A 52 0.86 32.44 1.19
N HIS A 53 0.92 31.22 1.71
CA HIS A 53 0.06 30.75 2.81
C HIS A 53 0.76 30.82 4.17
N THR A 54 1.21 32.01 4.56
CA THR A 54 1.84 32.25 5.86
C THR A 54 1.27 33.51 6.50
N GLY A 55 0.84 33.41 7.76
CA GLY A 55 0.42 34.54 8.58
C GLY A 55 -0.93 35.18 8.22
N PRO A 56 -1.26 36.32 8.86
CA PRO A 56 -2.59 36.95 8.81
C PRO A 56 -3.03 37.49 7.44
N GLY A 57 -2.10 37.67 6.50
CA GLY A 57 -2.37 38.16 5.14
C GLY A 57 -2.53 37.05 4.10
N SER A 58 -2.55 35.79 4.54
CA SER A 58 -2.63 34.63 3.65
C SER A 58 -3.98 34.57 2.91
N PRO A 59 -3.99 34.13 1.63
CA PRO A 59 -5.23 34.02 0.86
C PRO A 59 -6.26 33.14 1.56
N GLN A 60 -7.50 33.63 1.65
CA GLN A 60 -8.63 32.96 2.32
C GLN A 60 -8.38 32.65 3.81
N GLY A 61 -7.42 33.35 4.45
CA GLY A 61 -7.07 33.13 5.85
C GLY A 61 -6.37 31.80 6.12
N VAL A 62 -5.81 31.15 5.08
CA VAL A 62 -5.16 29.84 5.19
C VAL A 62 -3.68 30.01 5.56
N ASP A 63 -3.35 29.70 6.81
CA ASP A 63 -1.98 29.73 7.32
C ASP A 63 -1.42 28.32 7.45
N LEU A 64 -0.33 28.04 6.73
CA LEU A 64 0.34 26.73 6.67
C LEU A 64 1.71 26.74 7.37
N SER A 65 1.99 27.78 8.17
CA SER A 65 3.32 28.03 8.74
C SER A 65 3.66 27.18 9.98
N SER A 66 2.65 26.66 10.67
CA SER A 66 2.80 25.77 11.82
C SER A 66 1.64 24.79 11.89
N TYR A 67 1.79 23.74 12.70
CA TYR A 67 0.73 22.76 12.90
C TYR A 67 -0.55 23.41 13.44
N GLN A 68 -0.42 24.21 14.50
CA GLN A 68 -1.54 24.91 15.12
C GLN A 68 -2.24 25.84 14.13
N ALA A 69 -1.49 26.48 13.23
CA ALA A 69 -2.05 27.34 12.19
C ALA A 69 -2.80 26.54 11.12
N VAL A 70 -2.25 25.41 10.67
CA VAL A 70 -2.91 24.51 9.69
C VAL A 70 -4.23 24.00 10.25
N MET A 71 -4.21 23.49 11.48
CA MET A 71 -5.42 22.96 12.13
C MET A 71 -6.42 24.07 12.44
N GLY A 72 -5.96 25.23 12.92
CA GLY A 72 -6.79 26.40 13.19
C GLY A 72 -7.41 27.03 11.95
N SER A 73 -6.82 26.84 10.77
CA SER A 73 -7.38 27.29 9.48
C SER A 73 -8.50 26.38 8.96
N HIS A 74 -8.79 25.25 9.62
CA HIS A 74 -9.80 24.25 9.21
C HIS A 74 -9.68 23.80 7.75
N VAL A 75 -8.45 23.72 7.24
CA VAL A 75 -8.16 23.21 5.88
C VAL A 75 -7.84 21.72 5.87
N VAL A 76 -7.65 21.13 7.05
CA VAL A 76 -7.39 19.70 7.27
C VAL A 76 -8.40 19.18 8.27
N GLU A 77 -9.10 18.11 7.88
CA GLU A 77 -10.01 17.34 8.72
C GLU A 77 -9.36 15.98 9.00
N PRO A 78 -8.86 15.74 10.23
CA PRO A 78 -8.22 14.48 10.59
C PRO A 78 -9.07 13.26 10.22
N PHE A 79 -8.41 12.21 9.70
CA PHE A 79 -9.00 10.96 9.23
C PHE A 79 -9.91 11.09 7.99
N LYS A 80 -10.07 12.29 7.42
CA LYS A 80 -11.04 12.57 6.35
C LYS A 80 -10.39 13.36 5.21
N PRO A 81 -9.55 12.71 4.36
CA PRO A 81 -8.92 13.38 3.21
C PRO A 81 -9.95 14.01 2.28
N ASP A 82 -11.07 13.34 2.03
CA ASP A 82 -12.14 13.84 1.13
C ASP A 82 -12.89 15.06 1.68
N LEU A 83 -12.83 15.31 3.00
CA LEU A 83 -13.39 16.51 3.62
C LEU A 83 -12.32 17.58 3.89
N SER A 84 -11.05 17.28 3.60
CA SER A 84 -9.94 18.19 3.83
C SER A 84 -9.73 19.09 2.61
N ARG A 85 -10.08 20.37 2.74
CA ARG A 85 -9.93 21.37 1.67
C ARG A 85 -8.51 21.45 1.11
N LEU A 86 -7.49 21.26 1.95
CA LEU A 86 -6.09 21.23 1.54
C LEU A 86 -5.87 20.12 0.50
N TYR A 87 -6.31 18.90 0.77
CA TYR A 87 -6.15 17.74 -0.11
C TYR A 87 -6.97 17.89 -1.40
N ASP A 88 -8.24 18.27 -1.29
CA ASP A 88 -9.12 18.55 -2.43
C ASP A 88 -8.52 19.62 -3.38
N SER A 89 -7.90 20.67 -2.83
CA SER A 89 -7.30 21.74 -3.63
C SER A 89 -6.08 21.30 -4.44
N VAL A 90 -5.22 20.47 -3.86
CA VAL A 90 -4.00 19.98 -4.54
C VAL A 90 -4.31 18.84 -5.50
N MET A 91 -5.25 17.95 -5.16
CA MET A 91 -5.71 16.85 -6.02
C MET A 91 -6.41 17.38 -7.28
N ALA A 92 -7.24 18.42 -7.13
CA ALA A 92 -7.88 19.09 -8.25
C ALA A 92 -6.95 20.04 -9.04
N ALA A 93 -5.64 20.05 -8.75
CA ALA A 93 -4.63 20.91 -9.37
C ALA A 93 -4.98 22.42 -9.32
N ARG A 94 -5.76 22.86 -8.34
CA ARG A 94 -6.08 24.28 -8.12
C ARG A 94 -4.95 25.02 -7.40
N MET A 95 -4.17 24.27 -6.62
CA MET A 95 -2.98 24.70 -5.90
C MET A 95 -1.83 23.72 -6.15
N PRO A 96 -0.56 24.18 -6.12
CA PRO A 96 -0.12 25.57 -5.93
C PRO A 96 -0.38 26.47 -7.16
N LYS A 97 -0.79 27.73 -6.95
CA LYS A 97 -1.04 28.68 -8.04
C LYS A 97 0.26 29.11 -8.72
N GLY A 98 0.27 29.10 -10.06
CA GLY A 98 1.43 29.55 -10.85
C GLY A 98 2.65 28.64 -10.73
N GLN A 99 2.49 27.44 -10.17
CA GLN A 99 3.52 26.42 -10.06
C GLN A 99 3.00 25.08 -10.63
N ALA A 100 3.91 24.15 -10.90
CA ALA A 100 3.53 22.79 -11.27
C ALA A 100 2.77 22.10 -10.13
N SER A 101 1.79 21.27 -10.50
CA SER A 101 1.07 20.39 -9.57
C SER A 101 2.01 19.49 -8.78
N LEU A 102 1.56 19.04 -7.62
CA LEU A 102 2.29 18.06 -6.82
C LEU A 102 2.44 16.75 -7.60
N SER A 103 3.57 16.07 -7.43
CA SER A 103 3.73 14.72 -7.97
C SER A 103 2.79 13.76 -7.24
N PRO A 104 2.45 12.61 -7.84
CA PRO A 104 1.62 11.60 -7.18
C PRO A 104 2.12 11.22 -5.78
N GLN A 105 3.44 11.10 -5.59
CA GLN A 105 4.05 10.74 -4.31
C GLN A 105 3.85 11.82 -3.24
N LEU A 106 3.87 13.11 -3.62
CA LEU A 106 3.61 14.20 -2.69
C LEU A 106 2.12 14.35 -2.38
N LEU A 107 1.24 14.04 -3.33
CA LEU A 107 -0.21 13.94 -3.06
C LEU A 107 -0.50 12.81 -2.07
N ASP A 108 0.11 11.63 -2.27
CA ASP A 108 -0.03 10.50 -1.36
C ASP A 108 0.50 10.81 0.04
N LEU A 109 1.62 11.53 0.17
CA LEU A 109 2.14 11.96 1.47
C LEU A 109 1.10 12.80 2.25
N ILE A 110 0.42 13.74 1.58
CA ILE A 110 -0.66 14.52 2.21
C ILE A 110 -1.83 13.62 2.58
N ARG A 111 -2.29 12.78 1.63
CA ARG A 111 -3.43 11.89 1.83
C ARG A 111 -3.22 11.00 3.05
N VAL A 112 -2.09 10.29 3.09
CA VAL A 112 -1.74 9.36 4.16
C VAL A 112 -1.57 10.08 5.48
N TRP A 113 -0.93 11.26 5.53
CA TRP A 113 -0.85 12.05 6.77
C TRP A 113 -2.23 12.39 7.33
N ILE A 114 -3.18 12.79 6.48
CA ILE A 114 -4.55 13.12 6.89
C ILE A 114 -5.33 11.87 7.33
N GLU A 115 -5.26 10.79 6.55
CA GLU A 115 -5.87 9.49 6.88
C GLU A 115 -5.40 8.96 8.24
N ASN A 116 -4.16 9.26 8.63
CA ASN A 116 -3.57 8.90 9.91
C ASN A 116 -3.80 9.95 11.01
N GLY A 117 -4.78 10.83 10.85
CA GLY A 117 -5.22 11.76 11.88
C GLY A 117 -4.47 13.08 11.91
N ALA A 118 -3.74 13.43 10.85
CA ALA A 118 -3.06 14.71 10.67
C ALA A 118 -2.27 15.15 11.92
N GLN A 119 -1.30 14.34 12.34
CA GLN A 119 -0.57 14.54 13.59
C GLN A 119 0.59 15.54 13.46
N GLU A 120 0.88 16.28 14.54
CA GLU A 120 1.93 17.31 14.64
C GLU A 120 3.35 16.75 14.68
N GLY A 121 3.59 15.78 15.55
CA GLY A 121 4.87 15.09 15.75
C GLY A 121 4.69 13.58 15.61
N ALA A 122 5.74 12.80 15.89
CA ALA A 122 5.66 11.34 15.84
C ALA A 122 4.68 10.80 16.91
N ALA A 123 3.40 10.73 16.58
CA ALA A 123 2.55 9.66 17.03
C ALA A 123 2.44 8.64 15.89
N VAL A 124 3.59 8.02 15.63
CA VAL A 124 3.55 6.59 15.37
C VAL A 124 2.86 5.99 16.60
N THR A 125 1.52 5.95 16.62
CA THR A 125 0.95 4.63 16.82
C THR A 125 1.58 3.89 15.66
N PRO A 126 2.45 2.89 15.91
CA PRO A 126 2.78 2.00 14.81
C PRO A 126 1.45 1.69 14.14
N LEU A 127 1.39 1.71 12.80
CA LEU A 127 0.49 0.77 12.15
C LEU A 127 0.63 -0.49 12.98
N PRO A 128 -0.42 -0.93 13.72
CA PRO A 128 -0.26 -1.82 14.85
C PRO A 128 0.71 -2.87 14.38
N GLU A 129 1.89 -2.92 15.00
CA GLU A 129 2.96 -3.78 14.53
C GLU A 129 2.28 -5.11 14.30
N ILE A 130 2.21 -5.53 13.03
CA ILE A 130 1.44 -6.71 12.71
C ILE A 130 2.34 -7.85 13.17
N GLU A 131 2.28 -8.09 14.47
CA GLU A 131 3.06 -9.12 15.13
C GLU A 131 2.89 -10.39 14.31
N PRO A 132 3.96 -11.18 14.12
CA PRO A 132 3.91 -12.43 13.37
C PRO A 132 3.17 -13.50 14.20
N THR A 133 1.88 -13.26 14.47
CA THR A 133 0.93 -14.09 15.19
C THR A 133 -0.42 -14.05 14.48
N TYR A 134 -1.16 -15.16 14.56
CA TYR A 134 -2.49 -15.26 14.00
C TYR A 134 -3.44 -14.19 14.56
N VAL A 135 -3.39 -13.93 15.87
CA VAL A 135 -4.27 -12.93 16.51
C VAL A 135 -4.08 -11.54 15.88
N SER A 136 -2.84 -11.12 15.66
CA SER A 136 -2.55 -9.82 15.06
C SER A 136 -2.94 -9.76 13.58
N ILE A 137 -2.59 -10.81 12.81
CA ILE A 137 -2.98 -10.93 11.40
C ILE A 137 -4.50 -10.94 11.25
N PHE A 138 -5.22 -11.64 12.13
CA PHE A 138 -6.67 -11.72 12.10
C PHE A 138 -7.32 -10.34 12.29
N GLN A 139 -6.95 -9.63 13.35
CA GLN A 139 -7.51 -8.32 13.69
C GLN A 139 -7.19 -7.25 12.65
N ASN A 140 -5.99 -7.31 12.07
CA ASN A 140 -5.51 -6.27 11.17
C ASN A 140 -5.83 -6.52 9.70
N ILE A 141 -5.95 -7.79 9.28
CA ILE A 141 -6.08 -8.18 7.87
C ILE A 141 -7.35 -9.03 7.66
N PHE A 142 -7.44 -10.22 8.26
CA PHE A 142 -8.50 -11.18 7.89
C PHE A 142 -9.91 -10.68 8.20
N GLU A 143 -10.11 -10.06 9.37
CA GLU A 143 -11.40 -9.51 9.77
C GLU A 143 -11.91 -8.44 8.79
N LYS A 144 -11.00 -7.59 8.31
CA LYS A 144 -11.34 -6.43 7.48
C LYS A 144 -11.45 -6.76 6.00
N ARG A 145 -10.68 -7.75 5.52
CA ARG A 145 -10.49 -8.00 4.08
C ARG A 145 -11.02 -9.35 3.61
N CYS A 146 -11.07 -10.36 4.48
CA CYS A 146 -11.23 -11.75 4.05
C CYS A 146 -12.54 -12.39 4.56
N ASN A 147 -12.97 -12.06 5.78
CA ASN A 147 -14.13 -12.68 6.43
C ASN A 147 -15.48 -12.42 5.75
N GLY A 148 -15.56 -11.46 4.82
CA GLY A 148 -16.76 -11.29 4.00
C GLY A 148 -17.13 -12.57 3.23
N CYS A 149 -16.11 -13.33 2.80
CA CYS A 149 -16.28 -14.62 2.13
C CYS A 149 -15.78 -15.79 3.01
N HIS A 150 -14.60 -15.66 3.62
CA HIS A 150 -13.93 -16.75 4.35
C HIS A 150 -14.35 -16.86 5.83
N ASN A 151 -15.66 -17.03 6.06
CA ASN A 151 -16.25 -17.13 7.39
C ASN A 151 -16.86 -18.51 7.69
N GLY A 152 -16.53 -19.54 6.91
CA GLY A 152 -17.02 -20.91 7.10
C GLY A 152 -18.52 -21.14 6.82
N ALA A 153 -19.31 -20.08 6.57
CA ALA A 153 -20.73 -20.19 6.22
C ALA A 153 -21.01 -19.96 4.73
N HIS A 154 -20.02 -19.49 3.98
CA HIS A 154 -20.21 -19.13 2.58
C HIS A 154 -20.10 -20.36 1.64
N PRO A 155 -21.12 -20.66 0.80
CA PRO A 155 -21.20 -21.94 0.05
C PRO A 155 -20.07 -22.20 -0.95
N LYS A 156 -19.31 -21.17 -1.32
CA LYS A 156 -18.25 -21.24 -2.34
C LYS A 156 -16.83 -21.27 -1.75
N THR A 157 -16.68 -21.18 -0.42
CA THR A 157 -15.37 -21.13 0.24
C THR A 157 -15.39 -21.98 1.49
N GLU A 158 -14.72 -23.13 1.43
CA GLU A 158 -14.64 -24.06 2.57
C GLU A 158 -13.69 -23.57 3.67
N LEU A 159 -12.76 -22.67 3.33
CA LEU A 159 -11.80 -22.08 4.26
C LEU A 159 -12.46 -21.03 5.18
N ASP A 160 -12.42 -21.27 6.49
CA ASP A 160 -12.80 -20.32 7.55
C ASP A 160 -11.54 -19.71 8.19
N LEU A 161 -11.40 -18.39 8.14
CA LEU A 161 -10.25 -17.66 8.70
C LEU A 161 -10.49 -17.16 10.13
N ARG A 162 -11.70 -17.36 10.69
CA ARG A 162 -12.09 -16.85 12.02
C ARG A 162 -11.53 -17.63 13.19
N THR A 163 -11.00 -18.82 12.95
CA THR A 163 -10.29 -19.57 13.98
C THR A 163 -8.92 -20.01 13.49
N TYR A 164 -7.95 -19.99 14.40
CA TYR A 164 -6.62 -20.51 14.13
C TYR A 164 -6.67 -21.98 13.71
N LYS A 165 -7.49 -22.77 14.41
CA LYS A 165 -7.66 -24.20 14.14
C LYS A 165 -8.16 -24.46 12.72
N SER A 166 -9.21 -23.78 12.28
CA SER A 166 -9.76 -23.97 10.92
C SER A 166 -8.74 -23.59 9.84
N LEU A 167 -7.99 -22.51 10.04
CA LEU A 167 -6.94 -22.09 9.11
C LEU A 167 -5.80 -23.12 9.04
N MET A 168 -5.33 -23.63 10.18
CA MET A 168 -4.18 -24.55 10.22
C MET A 168 -4.53 -25.99 9.82
N GLU A 169 -5.77 -26.42 9.99
CA GLU A 169 -6.25 -27.75 9.60
C GLU A 169 -6.81 -27.78 8.16
N PHE A 170 -6.90 -26.64 7.48
CA PHE A 170 -7.40 -26.59 6.12
C PHE A 170 -6.40 -27.20 5.13
N GLU A 171 -6.81 -28.32 4.53
CA GLU A 171 -6.12 -28.98 3.43
C GLU A 171 -6.76 -28.51 2.12
N GLY A 172 -6.04 -27.71 1.33
CA GLY A 172 -6.44 -27.39 -0.04
C GLY A 172 -6.06 -28.51 -1.01
N ASP A 173 -6.48 -28.40 -2.27
CA ASP A 173 -6.25 -29.43 -3.30
C ASP A 173 -4.76 -29.70 -3.57
N ILE A 174 -3.92 -28.67 -3.46
CA ILE A 174 -2.48 -28.74 -3.79
C ILE A 174 -1.63 -28.37 -2.56
N PHE A 175 -2.01 -27.31 -1.86
CA PHE A 175 -1.29 -26.79 -0.71
C PHE A 175 -2.26 -26.60 0.45
N LYS A 176 -1.73 -26.73 1.67
CA LYS A 176 -2.43 -26.27 2.87
C LYS A 176 -2.71 -24.77 2.76
N ALA A 177 -3.67 -24.27 3.55
CA ALA A 177 -3.82 -22.83 3.67
C ALA A 177 -2.51 -22.20 4.19
N VAL A 178 -1.92 -22.82 5.22
CA VAL A 178 -0.66 -22.39 5.82
C VAL A 178 0.25 -23.60 6.06
N ASP A 179 1.45 -23.55 5.49
CA ASP A 179 2.56 -24.45 5.79
C ASP A 179 3.59 -23.69 6.65
N PRO A 180 3.69 -23.97 7.97
CA PRO A 180 4.58 -23.25 8.86
C PRO A 180 6.04 -23.27 8.36
N LYS A 181 6.63 -22.08 8.29
CA LYS A 181 8.00 -21.80 7.78
C LYS A 181 8.16 -21.86 6.27
N ASP A 182 7.10 -22.16 5.51
CA ASP A 182 7.15 -22.24 4.06
C ASP A 182 6.01 -21.44 3.40
N PRO A 183 6.20 -20.13 3.18
CA PRO A 183 5.22 -19.31 2.49
C PRO A 183 5.01 -19.74 1.02
N ASP A 184 6.04 -20.28 0.36
CA ASP A 184 5.96 -20.68 -1.05
C ASP A 184 5.16 -21.98 -1.24
N SER A 185 4.96 -22.74 -0.16
CA SER A 185 4.03 -23.89 -0.10
C SER A 185 2.71 -23.56 0.62
N SER A 186 2.46 -22.29 0.94
CA SER A 186 1.23 -21.85 1.63
C SER A 186 0.26 -21.21 0.64
N SER A 187 -0.88 -21.86 0.37
CA SER A 187 -1.87 -21.32 -0.58
C SER A 187 -2.39 -19.95 -0.16
N LEU A 188 -2.49 -19.66 1.14
CA LEU A 188 -2.84 -18.32 1.62
C LEU A 188 -1.88 -17.26 1.06
N TYR A 189 -0.56 -17.43 1.24
CA TYR A 189 0.42 -16.47 0.79
C TYR A 189 0.50 -16.38 -0.74
N LEU A 190 0.48 -17.53 -1.42
CA LEU A 190 0.50 -17.59 -2.88
C LEU A 190 -0.67 -16.84 -3.51
N ASN A 191 -1.89 -16.97 -2.95
CA ASN A 191 -3.05 -16.24 -3.46
C ASN A 191 -2.94 -14.72 -3.24
N LEU A 192 -2.27 -14.27 -2.19
CA LEU A 192 -2.05 -12.84 -1.92
C LEU A 192 -1.01 -12.24 -2.86
N VAL A 193 0.16 -12.86 -3.01
CA VAL A 193 1.26 -12.33 -3.83
C VAL A 193 0.96 -12.37 -5.33
N ASN A 194 0.10 -13.29 -5.77
CA ASN A 194 -0.38 -13.37 -7.15
C ASN A 194 -1.69 -12.58 -7.37
N GLU A 195 -2.12 -11.78 -6.39
CA GLU A 195 -3.32 -10.91 -6.46
C GLU A 195 -4.62 -11.67 -6.82
N ILE A 196 -4.68 -12.96 -6.51
CA ILE A 196 -5.88 -13.79 -6.72
C ILE A 196 -6.94 -13.46 -5.67
N MET A 197 -6.49 -13.17 -4.44
CA MET A 197 -7.35 -12.80 -3.32
C MET A 197 -6.88 -11.49 -2.67
N PRO A 198 -7.82 -10.66 -2.18
CA PRO A 198 -9.27 -10.81 -2.28
C PRO A 198 -9.83 -10.28 -3.62
N PRO A 199 -11.04 -10.70 -4.03
CA PRO A 199 -11.69 -10.19 -5.25
C PRO A 199 -11.98 -8.68 -5.24
N SER A 200 -11.95 -8.06 -4.05
CA SER A 200 -12.14 -6.62 -3.86
C SER A 200 -10.93 -5.77 -4.24
N GLY A 201 -9.80 -6.39 -4.62
CA GLY A 201 -8.55 -5.73 -4.96
C GLY A 201 -7.37 -6.15 -4.06
N PRO A 202 -6.13 -5.95 -4.51
CA PRO A 202 -4.94 -6.44 -3.83
C PRO A 202 -4.71 -5.79 -2.46
N LEU A 203 -4.02 -6.50 -1.58
CA LEU A 203 -3.54 -6.00 -0.29
C LEU A 203 -2.36 -5.04 -0.47
N GLU A 204 -2.11 -4.21 0.54
CA GLU A 204 -0.87 -3.44 0.58
C GLU A 204 0.34 -4.37 0.80
N GLU A 205 1.49 -4.01 0.24
CA GLU A 205 2.73 -4.80 0.36
C GLU A 205 3.09 -5.14 1.82
N LYS A 206 2.83 -4.20 2.74
CA LYS A 206 3.07 -4.40 4.19
C LYS A 206 2.18 -5.47 4.81
N GLU A 207 0.94 -5.60 4.35
CA GLU A 207 -0.01 -6.61 4.85
C GLU A 207 0.38 -8.00 4.31
N ILE A 208 0.79 -8.06 3.03
CA ILE A 208 1.31 -9.27 2.40
C ILE A 208 2.59 -9.75 3.10
N ASN A 209 3.51 -8.83 3.38
CA ASN A 209 4.74 -9.11 4.11
C ASN A 209 4.47 -9.60 5.53
N ALA A 210 3.49 -9.02 6.25
CA ALA A 210 3.12 -9.48 7.58
C ALA A 210 2.61 -10.92 7.58
N VAL A 211 1.79 -11.31 6.59
CA VAL A 211 1.34 -12.71 6.43
C VAL A 211 2.52 -13.62 6.13
N ARG A 212 3.43 -13.22 5.23
CA ARG A 212 4.66 -13.98 4.94
C ARG A 212 5.50 -14.21 6.19
N ASP A 213 5.75 -13.14 6.93
CA ASP A 213 6.67 -13.15 8.07
C ASP A 213 6.06 -13.96 9.24
N TRP A 214 4.75 -13.90 9.43
CA TRP A 214 4.02 -14.79 10.33
C TRP A 214 4.21 -16.28 9.97
N ILE A 215 4.06 -16.62 8.68
CA ILE A 215 4.27 -17.99 8.20
C ILE A 215 5.71 -18.42 8.42
N LEU A 216 6.69 -17.59 8.03
CA LEU A 216 8.13 -17.84 8.24
C LEU A 216 8.48 -18.03 9.73
N ALA A 217 7.82 -17.29 10.62
CA ALA A 217 7.98 -17.42 12.08
C ALA A 217 7.35 -18.70 12.66
N GLY A 218 6.77 -19.56 11.82
CA GLY A 218 6.16 -20.83 12.20
C GLY A 218 4.66 -20.73 12.46
N ALA A 219 3.99 -19.71 11.91
CA ALA A 219 2.54 -19.54 11.92
C ALA A 219 1.91 -19.62 13.32
N LYS A 220 2.49 -18.97 14.33
CA LYS A 220 2.04 -19.10 15.73
C LYS A 220 0.66 -18.47 15.94
N GLU A 221 -0.14 -19.05 16.83
CA GLU A 221 -1.45 -18.48 17.20
C GLU A 221 -1.31 -17.14 17.94
N LYS A 222 -0.43 -17.10 18.94
CA LYS A 222 -0.17 -15.96 19.84
C LYS A 222 1.28 -16.00 20.34
N GLU A 223 1.72 -14.91 20.97
CA GLU A 223 3.04 -14.84 21.60
C GLU A 223 3.26 -15.91 22.67
N LYS A 224 4.51 -16.37 22.80
CA LYS A 224 4.91 -17.23 23.92
C LYS A 224 5.05 -16.36 25.17
N LYS A 225 4.26 -16.66 26.21
CA LYS A 225 4.47 -16.14 27.56
C LYS A 225 5.73 -16.70 28.19
#